data_AF-A0A961QWI5-F1
#
_entry.id   AF-A0A961QWI5-F1
#
_cell.length_a   1.000
_cell.length_b   1.000
_cell.length_c   1.000
_cell.angle_alpha   90.00
_cell.angle_beta   90.00
_cell.angle_gamma   90.00
#
_symmetry.space_group_name_H-M   'P 1'
#
loop_
_entity.id
_entity.type
_entity.pdbx_description
1 polymer ?
#
loop_
_entity_poly.entity_id
_entity_poly.type
_entity_poly.pdbx_seq_one_letter_code
_entity_poly.pdbx_strand_id
1 'polypeptide(L)'
;MAGDTAHETFGDALVIFTPSGKRGRFARGTPVLTAARQLGVDLDSVCGGRGICSKCQVTPGVGAFPKHGVTVAANALSEWNSVEQRYKDKRGMLDGRRLGCQAKVMGDIVIDVPPESQLHRQVVRKAASARAVSMDPATRLYYVEVAEPDMHEPSGDLERLADALREQWQIEGIKAGPAVLRKLQPVLRKGKWAITVALFRDHTPGPARILDVWPGLYEGALCGLAIDLGSTTIAAHLCDLRDGRVLASGGVMNPQIRF
;
A
#
# COMPACT_ATOMS: atom_id res chain seq x y z
N MET A 1 -53.24 -35.85 -18.80
CA MET A 1 -52.95 -34.44 -19.17
C MET A 1 -51.81 -33.96 -18.29
N ALA A 2 -50.58 -34.11 -18.77
CA ALA A 2 -49.39 -33.63 -18.10
C ALA A 2 -49.16 -32.19 -18.56
N GLY A 3 -49.14 -31.26 -17.62
CA GLY A 3 -48.84 -29.85 -17.87
C GLY A 3 -47.35 -29.69 -18.14
N ASP A 4 -47.03 -29.26 -19.35
CA ASP A 4 -45.70 -28.94 -19.84
C ASP A 4 -45.29 -27.58 -19.26
N THR A 5 -44.44 -27.56 -18.23
CA THR A 5 -43.85 -26.32 -17.71
C THR A 5 -42.66 -25.93 -18.59
N ALA A 6 -42.89 -24.95 -19.45
CA ALA A 6 -41.88 -24.33 -20.30
C ALA A 6 -40.67 -23.85 -19.46
N HIS A 7 -39.50 -24.40 -19.74
CA HIS A 7 -38.23 -23.93 -19.19
C HIS A 7 -37.74 -22.76 -20.06
N GLU A 8 -37.95 -21.52 -19.62
CA GLU A 8 -37.38 -20.35 -20.30
C GLU A 8 -35.84 -20.43 -20.29
N THR A 9 -35.24 -20.61 -21.46
CA THR A 9 -33.78 -20.59 -21.64
C THR A 9 -33.27 -19.15 -21.58
N PHE A 10 -33.00 -18.66 -20.37
CA PHE A 10 -32.28 -17.41 -20.17
C PHE A 10 -30.81 -17.61 -20.54
N GLY A 11 -30.36 -17.04 -21.66
CA GLY A 11 -29.00 -17.22 -22.18
C GLY A 11 -27.89 -16.84 -21.19
N ASP A 12 -26.73 -17.49 -21.34
CA ASP A 12 -25.59 -17.32 -20.42
C ASP A 12 -24.94 -15.94 -20.49
N ALA A 13 -24.53 -15.44 -19.32
CA ALA A 13 -23.77 -14.21 -19.14
C ALA A 13 -22.29 -14.49 -18.84
N LEU A 14 -21.39 -13.68 -19.40
CA LEU A 14 -19.96 -13.70 -19.08
C LEU A 14 -19.70 -13.00 -17.74
N VAL A 15 -19.12 -13.73 -16.80
CA VAL A 15 -18.74 -13.21 -15.48
C VAL A 15 -17.22 -13.23 -15.38
N ILE A 16 -16.63 -12.10 -14.99
CA ILE A 16 -15.18 -11.93 -14.81
C ILE A 16 -14.91 -11.41 -13.41
N PHE A 17 -14.04 -12.08 -12.66
CA PHE A 17 -13.67 -11.67 -11.31
C PHE A 17 -12.29 -11.00 -11.28
N THR A 18 -12.24 -9.72 -10.94
CA THR A 18 -11.01 -9.02 -10.56
C THR A 18 -10.80 -9.13 -9.04
N PRO A 19 -9.56 -9.19 -8.55
CA PRO A 19 -8.29 -9.15 -9.30
C PRO A 19 -7.84 -10.51 -9.87
N SER A 20 -8.54 -11.60 -9.57
CA SER A 20 -8.10 -12.97 -9.93
C SER A 20 -7.98 -13.25 -11.44
N GLY A 21 -8.66 -12.47 -12.29
CA GLY A 21 -8.74 -12.67 -13.74
C GLY A 21 -9.58 -13.87 -14.19
N LYS A 22 -10.15 -14.62 -13.24
CA LYS A 22 -10.97 -15.81 -13.50
C LYS A 22 -12.27 -15.42 -14.18
N ARG A 23 -12.67 -16.17 -15.20
CA ARG A 23 -13.85 -15.89 -16.01
C ARG A 23 -14.59 -17.16 -16.42
N GLY A 24 -15.90 -17.04 -16.60
CA GLY A 24 -16.76 -18.13 -17.07
C GLY A 24 -18.12 -17.63 -17.52
N ARG A 25 -18.88 -18.50 -18.19
CA ARG A 25 -20.27 -18.23 -18.58
C ARG A 25 -21.22 -18.92 -17.60
N PHE A 26 -22.25 -18.19 -17.17
CA PHE A 26 -23.23 -18.67 -16.20
C PHE A 26 -24.63 -18.30 -16.64
N ALA A 27 -25.59 -19.19 -16.39
CA ALA A 27 -27.00 -18.92 -16.60
C ALA A 27 -27.41 -17.66 -15.82
N ARG A 28 -28.26 -16.82 -16.42
CA ARG A 28 -28.84 -15.68 -15.71
C ARG A 28 -29.64 -16.17 -14.49
N GLY A 29 -29.61 -15.39 -13.42
CA GLY A 29 -30.12 -15.77 -12.11
C GLY A 29 -29.10 -16.50 -11.22
N THR A 30 -27.94 -16.91 -11.74
CA THR A 30 -26.88 -17.53 -10.92
C THR A 30 -26.37 -16.53 -9.86
N PRO A 31 -26.35 -16.88 -8.56
CA PRO A 31 -25.78 -16.03 -7.53
C PRO A 31 -24.27 -15.82 -7.75
N VAL A 32 -23.77 -14.60 -7.52
CA VAL A 32 -22.36 -14.25 -7.73
C VAL A 32 -21.42 -15.15 -6.91
N LEU A 33 -21.79 -15.48 -5.67
CA LEU A 33 -21.02 -16.40 -4.82
C LEU A 33 -20.92 -17.81 -5.44
N THR A 34 -21.96 -18.26 -6.12
CA THR A 34 -21.97 -19.56 -6.79
C THR A 34 -21.01 -19.55 -7.98
N ALA A 35 -21.08 -18.50 -8.81
CA ALA A 35 -20.14 -18.30 -9.92
C ALA A 35 -18.68 -18.21 -9.43
N ALA A 36 -18.45 -17.46 -8.34
CA ALA A 36 -17.13 -17.36 -7.71
C ALA A 36 -16.60 -18.74 -7.28
N ARG A 37 -17.43 -19.55 -6.60
CA ARG A 37 -17.04 -20.90 -6.15
C ARG A 37 -16.73 -21.84 -7.31
N GLN A 38 -17.55 -21.84 -8.37
CA GLN A 38 -17.33 -22.68 -9.54
C GLN A 38 -16.02 -22.35 -10.27
N LEU A 39 -15.60 -21.08 -10.27
CA LEU A 39 -14.30 -20.66 -10.81
C LEU A 39 -13.15 -20.81 -9.80
N GLY A 40 -13.44 -21.14 -8.54
CA GLY A 40 -12.47 -21.14 -7.44
C GLY A 40 -11.93 -19.75 -7.11
N VAL A 41 -12.72 -18.70 -7.33
CA VAL A 41 -12.40 -17.32 -6.90
C VAL A 41 -12.44 -17.28 -5.38
N ASP A 42 -11.46 -16.60 -4.81
CA ASP A 42 -11.33 -16.47 -3.36
C ASP A 42 -12.34 -15.44 -2.82
N LEU A 43 -13.58 -15.87 -2.60
CA LEU A 43 -14.66 -15.08 -2.03
C LEU A 43 -15.19 -15.78 -0.78
N ASP A 44 -14.97 -15.16 0.38
CA ASP A 44 -15.32 -15.70 1.69
C ASP A 44 -16.85 -15.76 1.89
N SER A 45 -17.34 -16.82 2.54
CA SER A 45 -18.74 -16.98 2.92
C SER A 45 -18.89 -17.94 4.09
N VAL A 46 -18.75 -17.42 5.30
CA VAL A 46 -18.95 -18.19 6.55
C VAL A 46 -20.41 -18.52 6.84
N CYS A 47 -21.35 -17.72 6.32
CA CYS A 47 -22.79 -17.94 6.56
C CYS A 47 -23.47 -18.86 5.53
N GLY A 48 -22.73 -19.46 4.60
CA GLY A 48 -23.31 -20.34 3.58
C GLY A 48 -24.29 -19.65 2.63
N GLY A 49 -24.21 -18.32 2.48
CA GLY A 49 -25.06 -17.54 1.58
C GLY A 49 -26.31 -16.92 2.19
N ARG A 50 -26.48 -16.97 3.52
CA ARG A 50 -27.61 -16.37 4.25
C ARG A 50 -27.64 -14.84 4.32
N GLY A 51 -26.61 -14.15 3.82
CA GLY A 51 -26.55 -12.68 3.82
C GLY A 51 -26.35 -12.01 5.19
N ILE A 52 -25.86 -12.75 6.20
CA ILE A 52 -25.71 -12.24 7.58
C ILE A 52 -24.27 -11.96 8.03
N CYS A 53 -23.26 -12.47 7.32
CA CYS A 53 -21.85 -12.37 7.72
C CYS A 53 -21.02 -11.30 6.99
N SER A 54 -21.53 -10.80 5.86
CA SER A 54 -20.91 -9.80 4.97
C SER A 54 -19.49 -10.06 4.46
N LYS A 55 -19.01 -11.29 4.59
CA LYS A 55 -17.71 -11.73 4.06
C LYS A 55 -17.68 -11.88 2.54
N CYS A 56 -18.83 -12.00 1.90
CA CYS A 56 -18.94 -12.15 0.45
C CYS A 56 -19.21 -10.82 -0.27
N GLN A 57 -18.74 -9.69 0.26
CA GLN A 57 -18.95 -8.40 -0.40
C GLN A 57 -18.19 -8.33 -1.72
N VAL A 58 -18.80 -7.72 -2.72
CA VAL A 58 -18.22 -7.53 -4.05
C VAL A 58 -18.60 -6.16 -4.58
N THR A 59 -17.84 -5.63 -5.54
CA THR A 59 -18.15 -4.39 -6.24
C THR A 59 -18.41 -4.69 -7.72
N PRO A 60 -19.63 -4.53 -8.24
CA PRO A 60 -19.90 -4.65 -9.67
C PRO A 60 -19.27 -3.49 -10.43
N GLY A 61 -18.62 -3.80 -11.55
CA GLY A 61 -18.21 -2.82 -12.54
C GLY A 61 -19.41 -2.30 -13.35
N VAL A 62 -19.30 -1.08 -13.88
CA VAL A 62 -20.27 -0.49 -14.81
C VAL A 62 -19.48 0.24 -15.90
N GLY A 63 -19.93 0.14 -17.15
CA GLY A 63 -19.29 0.79 -18.30
C GLY A 63 -18.37 -0.14 -19.09
N ALA A 64 -17.47 0.44 -19.89
CA ALA A 64 -16.61 -0.29 -20.80
C ALA A 64 -15.35 -0.82 -20.09
N PHE A 65 -15.02 -2.09 -20.31
CA PHE A 65 -13.80 -2.75 -19.85
C PHE A 65 -13.00 -3.29 -21.05
N PRO A 66 -12.24 -2.44 -21.78
CA PRO A 66 -11.52 -2.85 -23.00
C PRO A 66 -10.57 -4.03 -22.81
N LYS A 67 -9.85 -4.08 -21.67
CA LYS A 67 -8.97 -5.20 -21.28
C LYS A 67 -9.68 -6.57 -21.29
N HIS A 68 -10.98 -6.55 -21.03
CA HIS A 68 -11.81 -7.74 -20.93
C HIS A 68 -12.74 -7.91 -22.15
N GLY A 69 -12.77 -6.94 -23.08
CA GLY A 69 -13.62 -6.97 -24.26
C GLY A 69 -15.12 -6.95 -23.94
N VAL A 70 -15.52 -6.35 -22.81
CA VAL A 70 -16.90 -6.37 -22.31
C VAL A 70 -17.38 -4.98 -21.92
N THR A 71 -18.65 -4.68 -22.20
CA THR A 71 -19.33 -3.48 -21.69
C THR A 71 -20.43 -3.93 -20.73
N VAL A 72 -20.33 -3.48 -19.49
CA VAL A 72 -21.20 -3.88 -18.40
C VAL A 72 -22.33 -2.87 -18.23
N ALA A 73 -23.57 -3.34 -18.35
CA ALA A 73 -24.76 -2.55 -18.10
C ALA A 73 -25.02 -2.38 -16.59
N ALA A 74 -25.66 -1.28 -16.20
CA ALA A 74 -25.96 -1.00 -14.78
C ALA A 74 -26.89 -2.05 -14.14
N ASN A 75 -27.69 -2.75 -14.94
CA ASN A 75 -28.59 -3.83 -14.54
C ASN A 75 -27.99 -5.24 -14.77
N ALA A 76 -26.67 -5.36 -14.91
CA ALA A 76 -26.00 -6.65 -15.09
C ALA A 76 -26.05 -7.56 -13.84
N LEU A 77 -26.40 -7.00 -12.68
CA LEU A 77 -26.80 -7.75 -11.49
C LEU A 77 -28.28 -7.52 -11.18
N SER A 78 -28.89 -8.46 -10.46
CA SER A 78 -30.26 -8.34 -9.97
C SER A 78 -30.44 -7.08 -9.13
N GLU A 79 -31.69 -6.62 -9.03
CA GLU A 79 -32.04 -5.49 -8.18
C GLU A 79 -31.61 -5.72 -6.72
N TRP A 80 -31.47 -4.60 -6.00
CA TRP A 80 -31.16 -4.60 -4.59
C TRP A 80 -32.30 -5.26 -3.80
N ASN A 81 -31.98 -6.17 -2.89
CA ASN A 81 -33.01 -6.93 -2.16
C ASN A 81 -33.09 -6.57 -0.67
N SER A 82 -34.13 -7.08 0.00
CA SER A 82 -34.40 -6.81 1.42
C SER A 82 -33.29 -7.31 2.37
N VAL A 83 -32.54 -8.35 1.98
CA VAL A 83 -31.42 -8.88 2.78
C VAL A 83 -30.23 -7.93 2.71
N GLU A 84 -29.90 -7.43 1.52
CA GLU A 84 -28.87 -6.40 1.33
C GLU A 84 -29.22 -5.12 2.08
N GLN A 85 -30.48 -4.68 2.00
CA GLN A 85 -30.98 -3.51 2.74
C GLN A 85 -30.83 -3.68 4.24
N ARG A 86 -31.36 -4.79 4.79
CA ARG A 86 -31.28 -5.10 6.22
C ARG A 86 -29.84 -5.11 6.73
N TYR A 87 -28.90 -5.60 5.92
CA TYR A 87 -27.49 -5.58 6.31
C TYR A 87 -26.93 -4.15 6.31
N LYS A 88 -27.18 -3.37 5.25
CA LYS A 88 -26.72 -1.98 5.14
C LYS A 88 -27.19 -1.15 6.33
N ASP A 89 -28.46 -1.27 6.71
CA ASP A 89 -29.07 -0.53 7.82
C ASP A 89 -28.46 -0.89 9.18
N LYS A 90 -28.20 -2.18 9.41
CA LYS A 90 -27.77 -2.67 10.74
C LYS A 90 -26.27 -2.60 10.98
N ARG A 91 -25.46 -2.76 9.93
CA ARG A 91 -24.01 -2.99 10.05
C ARG A 91 -23.16 -2.03 9.24
N GLY A 92 -23.77 -1.23 8.36
CA GLY A 92 -23.06 -0.39 7.40
C GLY A 92 -22.48 -1.23 6.26
N MET A 93 -22.75 -0.80 5.02
CA MET A 93 -22.12 -1.33 3.82
C MET A 93 -21.68 -0.13 2.98
N LEU A 94 -20.44 -0.14 2.48
CA LEU A 94 -19.94 0.91 1.61
C LEU A 94 -20.80 1.01 0.35
N ASP A 95 -21.01 2.23 -0.13
CA ASP A 95 -21.80 2.46 -1.34
C ASP A 95 -21.16 1.78 -2.56
N GLY A 96 -22.01 1.29 -3.46
CA GLY A 96 -21.60 0.51 -4.62
C GLY A 96 -21.26 -0.96 -4.35
N ARG A 97 -21.17 -1.40 -3.09
CA ARG A 97 -20.98 -2.84 -2.78
C ARG A 97 -22.29 -3.62 -2.81
N ARG A 98 -22.17 -4.89 -3.17
CA ARG A 98 -23.25 -5.88 -3.18
C ARG A 98 -22.87 -7.10 -2.36
N LEU A 99 -23.84 -7.83 -1.84
CA LEU A 99 -23.60 -9.13 -1.22
C LEU A 99 -23.56 -10.19 -2.32
N GLY A 100 -22.39 -10.75 -2.61
CA GLY A 100 -22.22 -11.76 -3.66
C GLY A 100 -23.11 -13.00 -3.48
N CYS A 101 -23.51 -13.35 -2.25
CA CYS A 101 -24.46 -14.44 -2.03
C CYS A 101 -25.92 -14.13 -2.38
N GLN A 102 -26.27 -12.84 -2.52
CA GLN A 102 -27.63 -12.36 -2.74
C GLN A 102 -27.81 -11.78 -4.15
N ALA A 103 -26.78 -11.08 -4.66
CA ALA A 103 -26.77 -10.56 -6.01
C ALA A 103 -26.69 -11.70 -7.04
N LYS A 104 -27.60 -11.68 -8.01
CA LYS A 104 -27.65 -12.65 -9.11
C LYS A 104 -27.17 -12.02 -10.41
N VAL A 105 -26.49 -12.81 -11.22
CA VAL A 105 -25.99 -12.39 -12.54
C VAL A 105 -27.17 -12.29 -13.50
N MET A 106 -27.37 -11.14 -14.14
CA MET A 106 -28.45 -10.88 -15.10
C MET A 106 -27.93 -10.58 -16.51
N GLY A 107 -26.67 -10.19 -16.62
CA GLY A 107 -25.96 -9.94 -17.88
C GLY A 107 -24.45 -9.98 -17.67
N ASP A 108 -23.70 -9.71 -18.74
CA ASP A 108 -22.24 -9.72 -18.69
C ASP A 108 -21.72 -8.72 -17.65
N ILE A 109 -20.82 -9.17 -16.78
CA ILE A 109 -20.44 -8.44 -15.57
C ILE A 109 -18.96 -8.67 -15.23
N VAL A 110 -18.29 -7.57 -14.88
CA VAL A 110 -16.99 -7.58 -14.21
C VAL A 110 -17.22 -7.32 -12.73
N ILE A 111 -16.70 -8.19 -11.87
CA ILE A 111 -16.92 -8.18 -10.43
C ILE A 111 -15.57 -8.04 -9.74
N ASP A 112 -15.40 -6.97 -8.96
CA ASP A 112 -14.25 -6.79 -8.11
C ASP A 112 -14.47 -7.42 -6.74
N VAL A 113 -13.53 -8.28 -6.33
CA VAL A 113 -13.52 -8.92 -5.01
C VAL A 113 -12.55 -8.19 -4.11
N PRO A 114 -13.05 -7.38 -3.15
CA PRO A 114 -12.20 -6.57 -2.30
C PRO A 114 -11.36 -7.46 -1.34
N PRO A 115 -10.15 -7.04 -0.95
CA PRO A 115 -9.24 -7.86 -0.15
C PRO A 115 -9.82 -8.39 1.16
N GLU A 116 -10.69 -7.63 1.82
CA GLU A 116 -11.38 -8.03 3.06
C GLU A 116 -12.42 -9.14 2.87
N SER A 117 -12.79 -9.44 1.62
CA SER A 117 -13.71 -10.52 1.25
C SER A 117 -12.97 -11.76 0.70
N GLN A 118 -11.63 -11.76 0.70
CA GLN A 118 -10.80 -12.91 0.29
C GLN A 118 -10.37 -13.71 1.54
N LEU A 119 -10.49 -15.06 1.50
CA LEU A 119 -10.09 -15.93 2.61
C LEU A 119 -8.57 -15.92 2.78
N HIS A 120 -7.82 -15.97 1.68
CA HIS A 120 -6.38 -15.98 1.66
C HIS A 120 -5.88 -14.55 1.41
N ARG A 121 -5.83 -13.75 2.47
CA ARG A 121 -5.05 -12.52 2.42
C ARG A 121 -3.61 -12.93 2.06
N GLN A 122 -3.09 -12.46 0.93
CA GLN A 122 -1.71 -12.73 0.56
C GLN A 122 -0.79 -12.04 1.56
N VAL A 123 -0.43 -12.77 2.61
CA VAL A 123 0.64 -12.40 3.52
C VAL A 123 1.94 -12.63 2.76
N VAL A 124 2.82 -11.64 2.74
CA VAL A 124 4.19 -11.80 2.23
C VAL A 124 4.86 -12.87 3.08
N ARG A 125 4.92 -14.10 2.56
CA ARG A 125 5.56 -15.26 3.22
C ARG A 125 7.03 -15.44 2.79
N LYS A 126 7.60 -14.49 2.05
CA LYS A 126 9.05 -14.46 1.87
C LYS A 126 9.66 -13.94 3.17
N ALA A 127 10.16 -14.85 4.00
CA ALA A 127 11.07 -14.48 5.07
C ALA A 127 12.22 -13.69 4.43
N ALA A 128 12.55 -12.53 4.99
CA ALA A 128 13.76 -11.81 4.59
C ALA A 128 14.94 -12.76 4.87
N SER A 129 15.53 -13.32 3.81
CA SER A 129 16.72 -14.16 3.96
C SER A 129 17.83 -13.27 4.48
N ALA A 130 18.36 -13.58 5.66
CA ALA A 130 19.46 -12.85 6.27
C ALA A 130 20.74 -13.11 5.46
N ARG A 131 20.94 -12.36 4.37
CA ARG A 131 22.23 -12.27 3.71
C ARG A 131 23.05 -11.24 4.47
N ALA A 132 24.28 -11.60 4.84
CA ALA A 132 25.21 -10.62 5.40
C ALA A 132 25.51 -9.57 4.32
N VAL A 133 25.04 -8.34 4.54
CA VAL A 133 25.32 -7.19 3.68
C VAL A 133 26.15 -6.22 4.50
N SER A 134 27.26 -5.74 3.94
CA SER A 134 28.02 -4.66 4.56
C SER A 134 27.16 -3.40 4.56
N MET A 135 26.94 -2.83 5.74
CA MET A 135 26.07 -1.66 5.88
C MET A 135 26.74 -0.41 5.32
N ASP A 136 26.28 0.00 4.14
CA ASP A 136 26.61 1.28 3.53
C ASP A 136 25.34 2.07 3.17
N PRO A 137 24.53 2.48 4.17
CA PRO A 137 23.28 3.18 3.91
C PRO A 137 23.56 4.58 3.37
N ALA A 138 22.76 5.01 2.39
CA ALA A 138 22.86 6.36 1.83
C ALA A 138 22.56 7.47 2.85
N THR A 139 21.81 7.16 3.92
CA THR A 139 21.56 8.08 5.03
C THR A 139 22.24 7.61 6.30
N ARG A 140 22.96 8.51 6.94
CA ARG A 140 23.69 8.27 8.20
C ARG A 140 23.51 9.44 9.16
N LEU A 141 23.64 9.14 10.45
CA LEU A 141 23.67 10.14 11.52
C LEU A 141 25.11 10.39 11.93
N TYR A 142 25.45 11.66 12.10
CA TYR A 142 26.77 12.11 12.54
C TYR A 142 26.60 13.05 13.72
N TYR A 143 27.14 12.69 14.87
CA TYR A 143 27.30 13.62 15.98
C TYR A 143 28.51 14.50 15.72
N VAL A 144 28.36 15.81 15.86
CA VAL A 144 29.39 16.79 15.53
C VAL A 144 29.36 17.94 16.53
N GLU A 145 30.55 18.36 16.94
CA GLU A 145 30.74 19.55 17.79
C GLU A 145 31.18 20.71 16.90
N VAL A 146 30.39 21.78 16.90
CA VAL A 146 30.57 22.94 16.03
C VAL A 146 31.21 24.07 16.85
N ALA A 147 32.13 24.80 16.24
CA ALA A 147 32.71 25.97 16.88
C ALA A 147 31.63 27.02 17.25
N GLU A 148 31.78 27.61 18.44
CA GLU A 148 30.96 28.74 18.85
C GLU A 148 31.17 29.92 17.89
N PRO A 149 30.16 30.78 17.67
CA PRO A 149 30.34 31.98 16.87
C PRO A 149 31.33 32.93 17.55
N ASP A 150 32.37 33.32 16.83
CA ASP A 150 33.35 34.33 17.23
C ASP A 150 33.16 35.61 16.40
N MET A 151 33.29 36.76 17.06
CA MET A 151 33.25 38.07 16.43
C MET A 151 34.50 38.37 15.59
N HIS A 152 35.64 37.75 15.91
CA HIS A 152 36.89 37.90 15.15
C HIS A 152 36.94 36.99 13.92
N GLU A 153 36.15 35.90 13.92
CA GLU A 153 36.00 34.95 12.80
C GLU A 153 34.52 34.83 12.37
N PRO A 154 33.96 35.86 11.73
CA PRO A 154 32.55 35.88 11.37
C PRO A 154 32.27 34.87 10.25
N SER A 155 31.70 33.73 10.61
CA SER A 155 31.32 32.64 9.70
C SER A 155 29.86 32.23 9.90
N GLY A 156 29.22 31.75 8.83
CA GLY A 156 27.83 31.29 8.88
C GLY A 156 27.66 29.98 9.66
N ASP A 157 26.50 29.76 10.27
CA ASP A 157 26.22 28.52 11.01
C ASP A 157 26.35 27.26 10.15
N LEU A 158 26.03 27.34 8.85
CA LEU A 158 26.21 26.22 7.91
C LEU A 158 27.68 26.00 7.56
N GLU A 159 28.47 27.07 7.45
CA GLU A 159 29.91 26.99 7.15
C GLU A 159 30.65 26.34 8.32
N ARG A 160 30.41 26.80 9.55
CA ARG A 160 30.99 26.17 10.75
C ARG A 160 30.59 24.70 10.88
N LEU A 161 29.35 24.36 10.53
CA LEU A 161 28.92 22.95 10.50
C LEU A 161 29.65 22.15 9.41
N ALA A 162 29.87 22.73 8.23
CA ALA A 162 30.62 22.10 7.16
C ALA A 162 32.07 21.82 7.58
N ASP A 163 32.71 22.80 8.23
CA ASP A 163 34.07 22.69 8.75
C ASP A 163 34.18 21.60 9.81
N ALA A 164 33.25 21.59 10.77
CA ALA A 164 33.24 20.55 11.81
C ALA A 164 33.01 19.13 11.23
N LEU A 165 32.14 18.97 10.23
CA LEU A 165 31.93 17.68 9.54
C LEU A 165 33.15 17.25 8.72
N ARG A 166 33.85 18.20 8.11
CA ARG A 166 35.10 17.95 7.39
C ARG A 166 36.22 17.50 8.32
N GLU A 167 36.40 18.19 9.44
CA GLU A 167 37.45 17.88 10.42
C GLU A 167 37.20 16.57 11.17
N GLN A 168 35.97 16.35 11.66
CA GLN A 168 35.67 15.22 12.54
C GLN A 168 35.33 13.93 11.77
N TRP A 169 34.77 14.06 10.55
CA TRP A 169 34.23 12.92 9.80
C TRP A 169 34.75 12.81 8.36
N GLN A 170 35.68 13.68 7.95
CA GLN A 170 36.21 13.74 6.58
C GLN A 170 35.10 13.88 5.51
N ILE A 171 34.02 14.57 5.84
CA ILE A 171 32.90 14.81 4.92
C ILE A 171 33.09 16.15 4.22
N GLU A 172 33.52 16.08 2.97
CA GLU A 172 33.72 17.25 2.12
C GLU A 172 32.42 17.71 1.47
N GLY A 173 32.11 19.00 1.63
CA GLY A 173 31.00 19.66 0.95
C GLY A 173 29.60 19.19 1.38
N ILE A 174 28.85 20.10 1.98
CA ILE A 174 27.46 19.85 2.38
C ILE A 174 26.49 20.80 1.68
N LYS A 175 25.25 20.33 1.49
CA LYS A 175 24.12 21.16 1.07
C LYS A 175 22.97 21.01 2.06
N ALA A 176 22.32 22.12 2.37
CA ALA A 176 21.13 22.14 3.22
C ALA A 176 19.99 22.87 2.52
N GLY A 177 18.78 22.33 2.61
CA GLY A 177 17.58 23.01 2.13
C GLY A 177 17.09 24.09 3.12
N PRO A 178 16.23 25.03 2.68
CA PRO A 178 15.74 26.12 3.52
C PRO A 178 15.08 25.67 4.85
N ALA A 179 14.44 24.50 4.86
CA ALA A 179 13.81 23.96 6.06
C ALA A 179 14.83 23.62 7.17
N VAL A 180 16.01 23.12 6.79
CA VAL A 180 17.11 22.84 7.71
C VAL A 180 17.75 24.16 8.15
N LEU A 181 18.03 25.06 7.21
CA LEU A 181 18.66 26.36 7.50
C LEU A 181 17.87 27.18 8.52
N ARG A 182 16.54 27.21 8.40
CA ARG A 182 15.67 27.94 9.34
C ARG A 182 15.75 27.43 10.78
N LYS A 183 16.07 26.16 11.01
CA LYS A 183 16.15 25.57 12.35
C LYS A 183 17.58 25.31 12.84
N LEU A 184 18.58 25.49 11.99
CA LEU A 184 19.96 25.17 12.30
C LEU A 184 20.46 25.94 13.53
N GLN A 185 20.32 27.27 13.53
CA GLN A 185 20.78 28.10 14.65
C GLN A 185 20.09 27.76 15.99
N PRO A 186 18.74 27.69 16.07
CA PRO A 186 18.09 27.25 17.31
C PRO A 186 18.57 25.89 17.82
N VAL A 187 18.79 24.93 16.91
CA VAL A 187 19.26 23.58 17.25
C VAL A 187 20.69 23.60 17.77
N LEU A 188 21.60 24.33 17.11
CA LEU A 188 22.99 24.51 17.56
C LEU A 188 23.04 25.12 18.96
N ARG A 189 22.32 26.22 19.20
CA ARG A 189 22.28 26.87 20.52
C ARG A 189 21.71 25.95 21.61
N LYS A 190 20.62 25.24 21.32
CA LYS A 190 20.01 24.29 22.26
C LYS A 190 20.93 23.11 22.59
N GLY A 191 21.70 22.66 21.60
CA GLY A 191 22.69 21.59 21.75
C GLY A 191 24.00 22.04 22.41
N LYS A 192 24.14 23.32 22.79
CA LYS A 192 25.42 23.91 23.24
C LYS A 192 26.53 23.65 22.21
N TRP A 193 26.19 23.85 20.95
CA TRP A 193 27.05 23.65 19.77
C TRP A 193 27.44 22.20 19.49
N ALA A 194 26.92 21.23 20.24
CA ALA A 194 26.93 19.82 19.89
C ALA A 194 25.59 19.42 19.26
N ILE A 195 25.61 18.81 18.07
CA ILE A 195 24.40 18.39 17.36
C ILE A 195 24.57 17.04 16.67
N THR A 196 23.45 16.40 16.35
CA THR A 196 23.42 15.24 15.43
C THR A 196 22.83 15.66 14.09
N VAL A 197 23.47 15.26 13.00
CA VAL A 197 23.09 15.59 11.63
C VAL A 197 22.73 14.33 10.85
N ALA A 198 21.55 14.31 10.21
CA ALA A 198 21.21 13.31 9.20
C ALA A 198 21.75 13.75 7.84
N LEU A 199 22.75 13.04 7.34
CA LEU A 199 23.32 13.27 6.01
C LEU A 199 22.87 12.19 5.04
N PHE A 200 22.47 12.61 3.85
CA PHE A 200 22.20 11.78 2.69
C PHE A 200 23.30 11.93 1.64
N ARG A 201 23.92 10.82 1.26
CA ARG A 201 24.85 10.70 0.14
C ARG A 201 24.53 9.41 -0.60
N ASP A 202 24.10 9.52 -1.84
CA ASP A 202 23.92 8.34 -2.70
C ASP A 202 25.25 7.96 -3.39
N HIS A 203 25.18 7.06 -4.37
CA HIS A 203 26.34 6.58 -5.13
C HIS A 203 26.79 7.57 -6.22
N THR A 204 26.08 8.69 -6.39
CA THR A 204 26.41 9.69 -7.42
C THR A 204 27.45 10.68 -6.88
N PRO A 205 28.36 11.18 -7.72
CA PRO A 205 29.30 12.22 -7.31
C PRO A 205 28.55 13.51 -6.94
N GLY A 206 28.78 14.02 -5.73
CA GLY A 206 28.18 15.27 -5.28
C GLY A 206 28.33 15.51 -3.77
N PRO A 207 28.00 16.73 -3.30
CA PRO A 207 28.06 17.05 -1.89
C PRO A 207 26.96 16.31 -1.11
N ALA A 208 27.26 15.94 0.13
CA ALA A 208 26.29 15.33 1.02
C ALA A 208 25.15 16.32 1.33
N ARG A 209 23.92 15.83 1.41
CA ARG A 209 22.74 16.66 1.71
C ARG A 209 22.29 16.46 3.15
N ILE A 210 22.22 17.55 3.90
CA ILE A 210 21.59 17.54 5.23
C ILE A 210 20.08 17.39 5.06
N LEU A 211 19.54 16.31 5.63
CA LEU A 211 18.11 16.06 5.69
C LEU A 211 17.49 16.68 6.94
N ASP A 212 18.15 16.54 8.09
CA ASP A 212 17.66 17.01 9.39
C ASP A 212 18.83 17.18 10.40
N VAL A 213 18.58 17.92 11.48
CA VAL A 213 19.49 18.22 12.58
C VAL A 213 18.75 18.17 13.93
N TRP A 214 19.42 17.65 14.96
CA TRP A 214 18.93 17.56 16.34
C TRP A 214 19.95 18.11 17.34
N PRO A 215 19.51 18.72 18.44
CA PRO A 215 20.42 19.19 19.49
C PRO A 215 21.01 18.00 20.26
N GLY A 216 22.32 18.03 20.50
CA GLY A 216 23.04 16.97 21.20
C GLY A 216 23.08 15.64 20.44
N LEU A 217 23.30 14.56 21.18
CA LEU A 217 23.27 13.20 20.64
C LEU A 217 21.82 12.75 20.41
N TYR A 218 21.50 12.38 19.17
CA TYR A 218 20.21 11.79 18.82
C TYR A 218 20.31 10.28 18.73
N GLU A 219 19.59 9.58 19.60
CA GLU A 219 19.57 8.11 19.70
C GLU A 219 18.28 7.51 19.12
N GLY A 220 17.45 8.32 18.46
CA GLY A 220 16.21 7.85 17.86
C GLY A 220 16.44 6.91 16.67
N ALA A 221 15.36 6.28 16.20
CA ALA A 221 15.44 5.33 15.10
C ALA A 221 15.78 6.05 13.78
N LEU A 222 16.68 5.45 13.00
CA LEU A 222 16.93 5.81 11.60
C LEU A 222 16.40 4.67 10.73
N CYS A 223 15.24 4.87 10.11
CA CYS A 223 14.58 3.83 9.35
C CYS A 223 14.59 4.10 7.85
N GLY A 224 14.65 3.03 7.06
CA GLY A 224 14.44 3.02 5.62
C GLY A 224 13.31 2.08 5.24
N LEU A 225 12.74 2.26 4.05
CA LEU A 225 11.69 1.41 3.52
C LEU A 225 12.14 0.81 2.18
N ALA A 226 12.28 -0.51 2.13
CA ALA A 226 12.54 -1.24 0.89
C ALA A 226 11.19 -1.69 0.29
N ILE A 227 10.88 -1.26 -0.93
CA ILE A 227 9.62 -1.55 -1.61
C ILE A 227 9.89 -2.38 -2.87
N ASP A 228 9.23 -3.53 -2.99
CA ASP A 228 9.19 -4.36 -4.20
C ASP A 228 7.83 -4.19 -4.88
N LEU A 229 7.83 -3.58 -6.06
CA LEU A 229 6.63 -3.29 -6.85
C LEU A 229 6.48 -4.34 -7.96
N GLY A 230 5.85 -5.46 -7.63
CA GLY A 230 5.47 -6.48 -8.60
C GLY A 230 4.17 -6.15 -9.33
N SER A 231 3.93 -6.79 -10.47
CA SER A 231 2.68 -6.65 -11.23
C SER A 231 1.44 -7.11 -10.46
N THR A 232 1.61 -8.08 -9.55
CA THR A 232 0.53 -8.67 -8.74
C THR A 232 0.61 -8.26 -7.27
N THR A 233 1.81 -8.04 -6.74
CA THR A 233 2.04 -7.84 -5.30
C THR A 233 2.96 -6.66 -5.09
N ILE A 234 2.62 -5.82 -4.14
CA ILE A 234 3.49 -4.79 -3.58
C ILE A 234 3.94 -5.29 -2.21
N ALA A 235 5.24 -5.42 -1.99
CA ALA A 235 5.80 -5.76 -0.69
C ALA A 235 6.65 -4.59 -0.17
N ALA A 236 6.67 -4.40 1.14
CA ALA A 236 7.47 -3.39 1.80
C ALA A 236 8.11 -3.95 3.08
N HIS A 237 9.39 -3.61 3.29
CA HIS A 237 10.15 -3.94 4.49
C HIS A 237 10.68 -2.66 5.13
N LEU A 238 10.25 -2.40 6.38
CA LEU A 238 10.80 -1.34 7.20
C LEU A 238 12.09 -1.85 7.83
N CYS A 239 13.20 -1.15 7.59
CA CYS A 239 14.53 -1.56 8.05
C CYS A 239 15.15 -0.49 8.94
N ASP A 240 15.88 -0.90 9.97
CA ASP A 240 16.81 -0.02 10.69
C ASP A 240 18.07 0.18 9.81
N LEU A 241 18.38 1.43 9.49
CA LEU A 241 19.52 1.75 8.62
C LEU A 241 20.86 1.66 9.34
N ARG A 242 20.89 1.56 10.67
CA ARG A 242 22.13 1.46 11.45
C ARG A 242 22.73 0.06 11.37
N ASP A 243 21.90 -0.97 11.41
CA ASP A 243 22.33 -2.37 11.45
C ASP A 243 21.69 -3.26 10.37
N GLY A 244 20.76 -2.73 9.57
CA GLY A 244 20.12 -3.42 8.46
C GLY A 244 18.98 -4.36 8.89
N ARG A 245 18.61 -4.40 10.17
CA ARG A 245 17.55 -5.28 10.66
C ARG A 245 16.20 -4.88 10.10
N VAL A 246 15.43 -5.87 9.63
CA VAL A 246 14.02 -5.67 9.26
C VAL A 246 13.18 -5.56 10.53
N LEU A 247 12.57 -4.39 10.73
CA LEU A 247 11.69 -4.07 11.86
C LEU A 247 10.25 -4.53 11.61
N ALA A 248 9.77 -4.40 10.37
CA ALA A 248 8.43 -4.82 9.98
C ALA A 248 8.38 -5.19 8.49
N SER A 249 7.45 -6.06 8.11
CA SER A 249 7.18 -6.43 6.72
C SER A 249 5.69 -6.39 6.46
N GLY A 250 5.30 -5.92 5.28
CA GLY A 250 3.92 -5.87 4.85
C GLY A 250 3.80 -6.05 3.35
N GLY A 251 2.61 -6.39 2.89
CA GLY A 251 2.33 -6.39 1.46
C GLY A 251 0.85 -6.36 1.17
N VAL A 252 0.54 -5.94 -0.05
CA VAL A 252 -0.81 -5.81 -0.59
C VAL A 252 -0.82 -6.27 -2.03
N MET A 253 -2.01 -6.58 -2.54
CA MET A 253 -2.16 -6.80 -3.97
C MET A 253 -1.95 -5.48 -4.71
N ASN A 254 -1.24 -5.52 -5.84
CA ASN A 254 -1.04 -4.35 -6.64
C ASN A 254 -2.40 -3.87 -7.20
N PRO A 255 -2.88 -2.67 -6.82
CA PRO A 255 -4.17 -2.16 -7.29
C PRO A 255 -4.20 -1.91 -8.79
N GLN A 256 -3.06 -1.91 -9.48
CA GLN A 256 -2.99 -1.78 -10.93
C GLN A 256 -3.45 -3.03 -11.67
N ILE A 257 -3.61 -4.18 -11.01
CA ILE A 257 -4.05 -5.43 -11.66
C ILE A 257 -5.40 -5.30 -12.38
N ARG A 258 -6.25 -4.36 -11.94
CA ARG A 258 -7.58 -4.09 -12.50
C ARG A 258 -7.58 -3.23 -13.77
N PHE A 259 -6.47 -2.59 -14.11
CA PHE A 259 -6.30 -1.75 -15.31
C PHE A 259 -5.48 -2.49 -16.36
#